data_AF-A0A452Y791-F1
#
_entry.id   AF-A0A452Y791-F1
#
_cell.length_a   1.000
_cell.length_b   1.000
_cell.length_c   1.000
_cell.angle_alpha   90.00
_cell.angle_beta   90.00
_cell.angle_gamma   90.00
#
_symmetry.space_group_name_H-M   'P 1'
#
loop_
_entity.id
_entity.type
_entity.pdbx_description
1 polymer ?
#
loop_
_entity_poly.entity_id
_entity_poly.type
_entity_poly.pdbx_seq_one_letter_code
_entity_poly.pdbx_strand_id
1 'polypeptide(L)'
;PCTLKTKRSTVFAECFPDRTDVQCLHRWQKVLNPELVKGPWSKEEDDVIIQMVKKYGPTKWSTIAQALPGRIGKQCRERWHNHLNPGINKDAWTQEEEIRLIQAHHIYGNKWAELSKFLPGR
;
A
#
# COMPACT_ATOMS: atom_id res chain seq x y z
N PRO A 1 -27.70 -15.11 -4.62
CA PRO A 1 -26.75 -15.41 -3.51
C PRO A 1 -25.81 -16.57 -3.90
N CYS A 2 -24.64 -16.26 -4.47
CA CYS A 2 -23.69 -17.26 -4.94
C CYS A 2 -22.58 -17.44 -3.90
N THR A 3 -22.63 -18.54 -3.16
CA THR A 3 -21.66 -18.93 -2.13
C THR A 3 -20.53 -19.73 -2.79
N LEU A 4 -19.46 -19.05 -3.22
CA LEU A 4 -18.37 -19.70 -3.97
C LEU A 4 -17.13 -19.95 -3.11
N LYS A 5 -17.14 -21.09 -2.44
CA LYS A 5 -15.91 -21.82 -2.08
C LYS A 5 -15.48 -22.69 -3.28
N THR A 6 -14.81 -22.18 -4.31
CA THR A 6 -14.07 -23.09 -5.21
C THR A 6 -13.01 -22.42 -6.09
N LYS A 7 -11.81 -23.02 -6.07
CA LYS A 7 -10.65 -22.76 -6.91
C LYS A 7 -10.85 -23.25 -8.35
N ARG A 8 -11.76 -22.66 -9.13
CA ARG A 8 -11.79 -22.85 -10.60
C ARG A 8 -12.02 -21.51 -11.27
N SER A 9 -10.96 -20.94 -11.87
CA SER A 9 -11.06 -19.65 -12.58
C SER A 9 -11.82 -19.76 -13.90
N THR A 10 -11.95 -20.96 -14.48
CA THR A 10 -12.44 -21.16 -15.84
C THR A 10 -13.92 -20.85 -16.05
N VAL A 11 -14.73 -20.74 -14.98
CA VAL A 11 -16.18 -20.48 -15.10
C VAL A 11 -16.51 -18.98 -14.97
N PHE A 12 -15.55 -18.14 -14.57
CA PHE A 12 -15.81 -16.72 -14.31
C PHE A 12 -15.66 -15.82 -15.54
N ALA A 13 -14.83 -16.18 -16.53
CA ALA A 13 -14.64 -15.36 -17.73
C ALA A 13 -15.87 -15.28 -18.63
N GLU A 14 -16.76 -16.28 -18.62
CA GLU A 14 -17.99 -16.27 -19.41
C GLU A 14 -18.93 -15.10 -19.04
N CYS A 15 -18.86 -14.60 -17.80
CA CYS A 15 -19.65 -13.46 -17.33
C CYS A 15 -19.00 -12.10 -17.62
N PHE A 16 -17.75 -12.07 -18.08
CA PHE A 16 -16.99 -10.84 -18.34
C PHE A 16 -16.19 -10.98 -19.63
N PRO A 17 -16.82 -10.85 -20.81
CA PRO A 17 -16.16 -11.09 -22.10
C PRO A 17 -14.95 -10.19 -22.34
N ASP A 18 -14.91 -9.00 -21.72
CA ASP A 18 -13.79 -8.05 -21.82
C ASP A 18 -12.68 -8.28 -20.78
N ARG A 19 -12.71 -9.39 -20.04
CA ARG A 19 -11.75 -9.69 -18.96
C ARG A 19 -11.23 -11.11 -19.06
N THR A 20 -9.91 -11.23 -18.98
CA THR A 20 -9.20 -12.52 -18.90
C THR A 20 -9.35 -13.14 -17.51
N ASP A 21 -9.28 -14.47 -17.44
CA ASP A 21 -9.26 -15.22 -16.18
C ASP A 21 -8.21 -14.70 -15.18
N VAL A 22 -7.03 -14.33 -15.69
CA VAL A 22 -5.93 -13.79 -14.87
C VAL A 22 -6.30 -12.44 -14.25
N GLN A 23 -6.98 -11.56 -15.01
CA GLN A 23 -7.48 -10.29 -14.48
C GLN A 23 -8.54 -10.51 -13.39
N CYS A 24 -9.46 -11.46 -13.60
CA CYS A 24 -10.46 -11.86 -12.61
C CYS A 24 -9.81 -12.42 -11.35
N LEU A 25 -8.83 -13.32 -11.49
CA LEU A 25 -8.08 -13.90 -10.37
C LEU A 25 -7.31 -12.82 -9.59
N HIS A 26 -6.59 -11.94 -10.28
CA HIS A 26 -5.89 -10.83 -9.63
C HIS A 26 -6.83 -9.91 -8.87
N ARG A 27 -7.98 -9.58 -9.46
CA ARG A 27 -9.01 -8.77 -8.81
C ARG A 27 -9.55 -9.45 -7.56
N TRP A 28 -9.82 -10.76 -7.63
CA TRP A 28 -10.25 -11.54 -6.47
C TRP A 28 -9.19 -11.50 -5.37
N GLN A 29 -7.98 -11.99 -5.66
CA GLN A 29 -6.89 -12.14 -4.69
C GLN A 29 -6.51 -10.83 -4.00
N LYS A 30 -6.53 -9.70 -4.74
CA LYS A 30 -6.04 -8.41 -4.23
C LYS A 30 -7.13 -7.52 -3.63
N VAL A 31 -8.41 -7.79 -3.91
CA VAL A 31 -9.48 -6.85 -3.50
C VAL A 31 -10.77 -7.50 -3.02
N LEU A 32 -11.22 -8.61 -3.62
CA LEU A 32 -12.52 -9.20 -3.31
C LEU A 32 -12.46 -10.41 -2.36
N ASN A 33 -11.28 -11.00 -2.15
CA ASN A 33 -11.12 -12.11 -1.23
C ASN A 33 -11.58 -11.69 0.19
N PRO A 34 -12.60 -12.36 0.78
CA PRO A 34 -13.12 -12.02 2.11
C PRO A 34 -12.09 -12.24 3.24
N GLU A 35 -11.03 -13.01 2.99
CA GLU A 35 -9.92 -13.16 3.95
C GLU A 35 -9.04 -11.91 4.05
N LEU A 36 -9.22 -10.91 3.17
CA LEU A 36 -8.48 -9.65 3.22
C LEU A 36 -9.01 -8.74 4.32
N VAL A 37 -8.10 -8.25 5.17
CA VAL A 37 -8.41 -7.29 6.22
C VAL A 37 -8.38 -5.87 5.66
N LYS A 38 -9.52 -5.18 5.70
CA LYS A 38 -9.71 -3.79 5.23
C LYS A 38 -9.79 -2.75 6.36
N GLY A 39 -9.57 -3.19 7.59
CA GLY A 39 -9.78 -2.39 8.80
C GLY A 39 -8.51 -1.70 9.34
N PRO A 40 -8.63 -1.07 10.53
CA PRO A 40 -7.52 -0.37 11.20
C PRO A 40 -6.37 -1.33 11.48
N TRP A 41 -5.18 -0.77 11.65
CA TRP A 41 -3.99 -1.52 12.04
C TRP A 41 -3.92 -1.66 13.55
N SER A 42 -3.70 -2.88 14.04
CA SER A 42 -3.40 -3.12 15.44
C SER A 42 -1.94 -2.78 15.76
N LYS A 43 -1.63 -2.60 17.04
CA LYS A 43 -0.26 -2.34 17.49
C LYS A 43 0.65 -3.55 17.19
N GLU A 44 0.12 -4.75 17.36
CA GLU A 44 0.84 -6.00 17.10
C GLU A 44 1.18 -6.14 15.60
N GLU A 45 0.25 -5.76 14.72
CA GLU A 45 0.52 -5.71 13.28
C GLU A 45 1.62 -4.69 12.95
N ASP A 46 1.56 -3.50 13.54
CA ASP A 46 2.59 -2.47 13.37
C ASP A 46 3.97 -2.95 13.85
N ASP A 47 4.03 -3.59 15.02
CA ASP A 47 5.25 -4.14 15.59
C ASP A 47 5.86 -5.21 14.66
N VAL A 48 5.03 -6.08 14.07
CA VAL A 48 5.49 -7.06 13.09
C VAL A 48 6.05 -6.38 11.84
N ILE A 49 5.40 -5.33 11.31
CA ILE A 49 5.95 -4.58 10.17
C ILE A 49 7.30 -3.98 10.53
N ILE A 50 7.41 -3.31 11.68
CA ILE A 50 8.64 -2.66 12.12
C ILE A 50 9.78 -3.68 12.24
N GLN A 51 9.54 -4.81 12.89
CA GLN A 51 10.54 -5.87 13.03
C GLN A 51 10.96 -6.45 11.68
N MET A 52 10.01 -6.71 10.78
CA MET A 52 10.29 -7.30 9.48
C MET A 52 11.01 -6.32 8.55
N VAL A 53 10.67 -5.02 8.60
CA VAL A 53 11.41 -3.98 7.87
C VAL A 53 12.82 -3.82 8.42
N LYS A 54 13.01 -3.88 9.75
CA LYS A 54 14.35 -3.89 10.35
C LYS A 54 15.20 -5.08 9.86
N LYS A 55 14.56 -6.24 9.65
CA LYS A 55 15.23 -7.47 9.19
C LYS A 55 15.53 -7.50 7.69
N TYR A 56 14.60 -7.07 6.84
CA TYR A 56 14.68 -7.26 5.37
C TYR A 56 14.78 -5.95 4.58
N GLY A 57 14.67 -4.80 5.26
CA GLY A 57 14.56 -3.48 4.64
C GLY A 57 13.16 -3.19 4.07
N PRO A 58 12.86 -1.91 3.76
CA PRO A 58 11.55 -1.45 3.29
C PRO A 58 11.36 -1.73 1.78
N THR A 59 11.61 -2.96 1.34
CA THR A 59 11.51 -3.35 -0.08
C THR A 59 10.77 -4.67 -0.29
N LYS A 60 10.87 -5.61 0.65
CA LYS A 60 10.34 -6.99 0.52
C LYS A 60 8.90 -7.12 1.03
N TRP A 61 8.00 -6.25 0.57
CA TRP A 61 6.64 -6.15 1.09
C TRP A 61 5.79 -7.42 0.98
N SER A 62 5.96 -8.20 -0.10
CA SER A 62 5.27 -9.50 -0.23
C SER A 62 5.75 -10.49 0.82
N THR A 63 7.04 -10.48 1.19
CA THR A 63 7.59 -11.31 2.26
C THR A 63 7.12 -10.84 3.63
N ILE A 64 7.08 -9.53 3.86
CA ILE A 64 6.58 -8.94 5.11
C ILE A 64 5.12 -9.34 5.34
N ALA A 65 4.28 -9.26 4.31
CA ALA A 65 2.86 -9.61 4.39
C ALA A 65 2.60 -11.09 4.72
N GLN A 66 3.56 -12.00 4.49
CA GLN A 66 3.40 -13.41 4.88
C GLN A 66 3.32 -13.59 6.41
N ALA A 67 3.85 -12.64 7.18
CA ALA A 67 3.74 -12.63 8.64
C ALA A 67 2.46 -11.96 9.16
N LEU A 68 1.61 -11.44 8.27
CA LEU A 68 0.41 -10.66 8.62
C LEU A 68 -0.82 -11.26 7.94
N PRO A 69 -1.52 -12.20 8.60
CA PRO A 69 -2.69 -12.87 8.03
C PRO A 69 -3.72 -11.87 7.51
N GLY A 70 -4.14 -12.04 6.26
CA GLY A 70 -5.14 -11.19 5.62
C GLY A 70 -4.66 -9.79 5.19
N ARG A 71 -3.43 -9.38 5.51
CA ARG A 71 -2.80 -8.18 4.94
C ARG A 71 -1.99 -8.54 3.70
N ILE A 72 -1.95 -7.65 2.72
CA ILE A 72 -1.13 -7.81 1.52
C ILE A 72 0.03 -6.81 1.49
N GLY A 73 1.05 -7.11 0.68
CA GLY A 73 2.28 -6.30 0.61
C GLY A 73 2.02 -4.82 0.29
N LYS A 74 1.02 -4.51 -0.55
CA LYS A 74 0.62 -3.11 -0.82
C LYS A 74 0.24 -2.38 0.47
N GLN A 75 -0.58 -3.00 1.32
CA GLN A 75 -1.02 -2.42 2.58
C GLN A 75 0.15 -2.23 3.55
N CYS A 76 1.04 -3.22 3.64
CA CYS A 76 2.24 -3.13 4.49
C CYS A 76 3.15 -1.97 4.06
N ARG A 77 3.37 -1.82 2.75
CA ARG A 77 4.15 -0.71 2.18
C ARG A 77 3.54 0.64 2.55
N GLU A 78 2.24 0.79 2.32
CA GLU A 78 1.51 2.02 2.60
C GLU A 78 1.56 2.36 4.10
N ARG A 79 1.33 1.37 4.97
CA ARG A 79 1.40 1.54 6.42
C ARG A 79 2.79 2.01 6.87
N TRP A 80 3.84 1.39 6.35
CA TRP A 80 5.21 1.79 6.67
C TRP A 80 5.50 3.24 6.24
N HIS A 81 5.33 3.54 4.96
CA HIS A 81 5.74 4.84 4.42
C HIS A 81 4.89 6.02 4.91
N ASN A 82 3.65 5.77 5.34
CA ASN A 82 2.74 6.84 5.76
C ASN A 82 2.64 7.00 7.29
N HIS A 83 3.02 5.98 8.07
CA HIS A 83 2.79 6.02 9.53
C HIS A 83 3.94 5.53 10.41
N LEU A 84 4.64 4.46 10.00
CA LEU A 84 5.61 3.76 10.86
C LEU A 84 7.06 4.15 10.61
N ASN A 85 7.38 4.67 9.42
CA ASN A 85 8.73 5.10 9.09
C ASN A 85 9.16 6.24 10.04
N PRO A 86 10.22 6.08 10.84
CA PRO A 86 10.69 7.13 11.75
C PRO A 86 11.11 8.42 11.04
N GLY A 87 11.40 8.36 9.74
CA GLY A 87 11.73 9.54 8.94
C GLY A 87 10.52 10.43 8.59
N ILE A 88 9.30 10.09 9.01
CA ILE A 88 8.11 10.91 8.76
C ILE A 88 8.05 12.04 9.78
N ASN A 89 7.97 13.27 9.28
CA ASN A 89 7.72 14.46 10.08
C ASN A 89 6.20 14.65 10.28
N LYS A 90 5.76 14.62 11.55
CA LYS A 90 4.36 14.78 11.95
C LYS A 90 4.05 16.18 12.51
N ASP A 91 5.06 17.04 12.61
CA ASP A 91 4.90 18.40 13.11
C ASP A 91 4.20 19.28 12.08
N ALA A 92 3.75 20.46 12.53
CA ALA A 92 3.18 21.47 11.65
C ALA A 92 4.15 21.85 10.52
N TRP A 93 3.60 22.31 9.39
CA TRP A 93 4.41 22.80 8.28
C TRP A 93 5.16 24.06 8.70
N THR A 94 6.46 24.11 8.39
CA THR A 94 7.23 25.34 8.56
C THR A 94 7.12 26.23 7.34
N GLN A 95 7.31 27.53 7.54
CA GLN A 95 7.30 28.50 6.45
C GLN A 95 8.36 28.15 5.37
N GLU A 96 9.51 27.61 5.78
CA GLU A 96 10.55 27.16 4.84
C GLU A 96 10.10 25.97 4.00
N GLU A 97 9.36 25.02 4.58
CA GLU A 97 8.78 23.90 3.82
C GLU A 97 7.74 24.39 2.82
N GLU A 98 6.87 25.32 3.23
CA GLU A 98 5.89 25.94 2.33
C GLU A 98 6.57 26.67 1.16
N ILE A 99 7.61 27.46 1.44
CA ILE A 99 8.38 28.17 0.40
C ILE A 99 9.01 27.16 -0.57
N ARG A 100 9.63 26.09 -0.06
CA ARG A 100 10.21 25.03 -0.92
C ARG A 100 9.15 24.37 -1.79
N LEU A 101 7.96 24.11 -1.24
CA LEU A 101 6.85 23.53 -1.98
C LEU A 101 6.39 24.45 -3.11
N ILE A 102 6.20 25.74 -2.84
CA ILE A 102 5.77 26.74 -3.83
C ILE A 102 6.82 26.84 -4.95
N GLN A 103 8.10 26.95 -4.60
CA GLN A 103 9.20 27.02 -5.57
C GLN A 103 9.28 25.76 -6.43
N ALA A 104 9.20 24.57 -5.81
CA ALA A 104 9.23 23.31 -6.54
C ALA A 104 8.00 23.15 -7.45
N HIS A 105 6.80 23.56 -7.00
CA HIS A 105 5.59 23.54 -7.82
C HIS A 105 5.71 24.48 -9.02
N HIS A 106 6.31 25.67 -8.87
CA HIS A 106 6.56 26.58 -9.97
C HIS A 106 7.46 25.96 -11.06
N ILE A 107 8.45 25.15 -10.67
CA ILE A 107 9.40 24.51 -11.60
C ILE A 107 8.83 23.24 -12.23
N TYR A 108 8.17 22.39 -11.44
CA TYR A 108 7.80 21.02 -11.87
C TYR A 108 6.28 20.82 -12.07
N GLY A 109 5.45 21.77 -11.64
CA GLY A 109 3.99 21.66 -11.64
C GLY A 109 3.48 20.55 -10.71
N ASN A 110 2.43 19.85 -11.15
CA ASN A 110 1.75 18.79 -10.37
C ASN A 110 2.49 17.44 -10.36
N LYS A 111 3.82 17.45 -10.52
CA LYS A 111 4.67 16.25 -10.44
C LYS A 111 4.99 15.95 -8.98
N TRP A 112 4.00 15.53 -8.19
CA TRP A 112 4.12 15.33 -6.74
C TRP A 112 5.26 14.40 -6.31
N ALA A 113 5.52 13.35 -7.07
CA ALA A 113 6.65 12.44 -6.81
C ALA A 113 8.02 13.11 -6.99
N GLU A 114 8.10 14.19 -7.78
CA GLU A 114 9.31 15.00 -7.93
C GLU A 114 9.40 16.03 -6.78
N LEU A 115 8.29 16.69 -6.47
CA LEU A 115 8.19 17.66 -5.37
C LEU A 115 8.57 17.04 -4.01
N SER A 116 8.15 15.81 -3.74
CA SER A 116 8.44 15.14 -2.46
C SER A 116 9.93 14.98 -2.19
N LYS A 117 10.79 14.99 -3.21
CA LYS A 117 12.26 14.93 -3.04
C LYS A 117 12.83 16.16 -2.37
N PHE A 118 12.14 17.30 -2.43
CA PHE A 118 12.54 18.57 -1.83
C PHE A 118 11.97 18.79 -0.42
N LEU A 119 11.11 17.88 0.05
CA LEU A 119 10.37 17.96 1.30
C LEU A 119 10.68 16.71 2.14
N PRO A 120 11.91 16.57 2.65
CA PRO A 120 12.31 15.38 3.38
C PRO A 120 11.43 15.18 4.61
N GLY A 121 10.85 13.99 4.71
CA GLY A 121 9.96 13.61 5.81
C GLY A 121 8.49 14.00 5.64
N ARG A 122 8.11 14.60 4.50
CA ARG A 122 6.70 14.81 4.11
C ARG A 122 6.19 13.75 3.15
#